data_AF-A0A397J448-F1
#
_entry.id   AF-A0A397J448-F1
#
_cell.length_a   1.000
_cell.length_b   1.000
_cell.length_c   1.000
_cell.angle_alpha   90.00
_cell.angle_beta   90.00
_cell.angle_gamma   90.00
#
_symmetry.space_group_name_H-M   'P 1'
#
loop_
_entity.id
_entity.type
_entity.pdbx_description
1 polymer ?
#
loop_
_entity_poly.entity_id
_entity_poly.type
_entity_poly.pdbx_seq_one_letter_code
_entity_poly.pdbx_strand_id
1 'polypeptide(L)'
;MLICARSNCQKPVYVESDGYAHPYCGKTCESAAVAINTIRTCSYSFCHRSRYMDANGKFFDYCGRTCAIRSLEVEGGENQDQRLLCKNGVNNNNNNVSGEKNLCGVKCSRTDCSRERFVDPIEPTKFYSFCNRECYWTEINSLTTTKITLVSKMDFDYTRISDDFMKELPNIKIQGILRLQMPKKIGEAHLKLRKKKKIVYQMYHGTYANCDLKKLIKYKKPQCNLPISATGGSGSNLFGGGGGGMCGVCGIIREGNSTKYSNHNGKMWFASLPSISISYTSGEIKAIFCVDVVTGKTACNYEIIDSNAEMATQKIVWNDKFKRLWIQHVILYTTMIIKQLLKEKNIKRNGGKNSVEKQQGIKQLNT
;
A
#
# COMPACT_ATOMS: atom_id res chain seq x y z
N MET A 1 -14.60 -37.28 16.96
CA MET A 1 -14.33 -38.06 15.73
C MET A 1 -13.84 -37.09 14.68
N LEU A 2 -12.63 -37.27 14.14
CA LEU A 2 -12.08 -36.38 13.11
C LEU A 2 -12.73 -36.72 11.76
N ILE A 3 -13.17 -35.68 11.04
CA ILE A 3 -13.87 -35.80 9.75
C ILE A 3 -12.91 -35.41 8.64
N CYS A 4 -13.02 -36.07 7.48
CA CYS A 4 -12.21 -35.80 6.30
C CYS A 4 -12.14 -34.30 5.96
N ALA A 5 -10.94 -33.77 5.72
CA ALA A 5 -10.71 -32.37 5.40
C ALA A 5 -11.18 -31.96 3.99
N ARG A 6 -11.66 -32.91 3.16
CA ARG A 6 -12.19 -32.61 1.83
C ARG A 6 -13.60 -32.01 1.93
N SER A 7 -13.80 -30.87 1.29
CA SER A 7 -15.12 -30.24 1.15
C SER A 7 -16.14 -31.26 0.63
N ASN A 8 -17.28 -31.37 1.32
CA ASN A 8 -18.38 -32.30 1.01
C ASN A 8 -18.08 -33.80 1.26
N CYS A 9 -17.05 -34.14 2.05
CA CYS A 9 -16.83 -35.50 2.52
C CYS A 9 -17.09 -35.61 4.03
N GLN A 10 -18.14 -36.33 4.42
CA GLN A 10 -18.49 -36.54 5.84
C GLN A 10 -17.96 -37.86 6.42
N LYS A 11 -17.06 -38.54 5.71
CA LYS A 11 -16.46 -39.78 6.20
C LYS A 11 -15.43 -39.48 7.31
N PRO A 12 -15.31 -40.36 8.32
CA PRO A 12 -14.25 -40.23 9.32
C PRO A 12 -12.88 -40.33 8.65
N VAL A 13 -11.88 -39.66 9.24
CA VAL A 13 -10.49 -39.75 8.74
C VAL A 13 -9.95 -41.17 8.83
N TYR A 14 -9.03 -41.51 7.93
CA TYR A 14 -8.30 -42.77 7.98
C TYR A 14 -7.28 -42.70 9.13
N VAL A 15 -7.30 -43.72 9.99
CA VAL A 15 -6.37 -43.85 11.12
C VAL A 15 -5.57 -45.12 10.91
N GLU A 16 -4.25 -45.01 10.94
CA GLU A 16 -3.34 -46.15 10.80
C GLU A 16 -3.33 -47.02 12.07
N SER A 17 -2.77 -48.22 11.96
CA SER A 17 -2.67 -49.17 13.08
C SER A 17 -1.82 -48.65 14.25
N ASP A 18 -0.96 -47.67 14.02
CA ASP A 18 -0.15 -46.98 15.03
C ASP A 18 -0.89 -45.81 15.72
N GLY A 19 -2.13 -45.52 15.30
CA GLY A 19 -2.94 -44.42 15.81
C GLY A 19 -2.76 -43.08 15.09
N TYR A 20 -1.93 -43.01 14.05
CA TYR A 20 -1.77 -41.79 13.27
C TYR A 20 -3.03 -41.49 12.44
N ALA A 21 -3.67 -40.35 12.69
CA ALA A 21 -4.86 -39.91 11.99
C ALA A 21 -4.51 -39.00 10.81
N HIS A 22 -4.85 -39.43 9.60
CA HIS A 22 -4.64 -38.66 8.39
C HIS A 22 -5.64 -37.51 8.27
N PRO A 23 -5.32 -36.43 7.54
CA PRO A 23 -6.29 -35.36 7.27
C PRO A 23 -7.46 -35.80 6.35
N TYR A 24 -7.36 -36.95 5.69
CA TYR A 24 -8.35 -37.43 4.72
C TYR A 24 -8.84 -38.85 5.07
N CYS A 25 -10.05 -39.21 4.62
CA CYS A 25 -10.63 -40.54 4.84
C CYS A 25 -10.02 -41.65 3.96
N GLY A 26 -8.97 -41.36 3.19
CA GLY A 26 -8.29 -42.31 2.32
C GLY A 26 -7.66 -41.67 1.09
N LYS A 27 -6.85 -42.45 0.37
CA LYS A 27 -6.04 -42.02 -0.78
C LYS A 27 -6.84 -41.30 -1.86
N THR A 28 -8.08 -41.70 -2.13
CA THR A 28 -8.93 -41.01 -3.13
C THR A 28 -9.27 -39.58 -2.74
N CYS A 29 -9.55 -39.32 -1.45
CA CYS A 29 -9.84 -37.96 -0.98
C CYS A 29 -8.57 -37.12 -0.85
N GLU A 30 -7.46 -37.75 -0.46
CA GLU A 30 -6.14 -37.13 -0.47
C GLU A 30 -5.73 -36.75 -1.90
N SER A 31 -5.77 -37.66 -2.86
CA SER A 31 -5.45 -37.37 -4.27
C SER A 31 -6.39 -36.34 -4.88
N ALA A 32 -7.67 -36.32 -4.52
CA ALA A 32 -8.60 -35.27 -4.96
C ALA A 32 -8.27 -33.91 -4.34
N ALA A 33 -7.89 -33.87 -3.05
CA ALA A 33 -7.47 -32.65 -2.38
C ALA A 33 -6.12 -32.15 -2.89
N VAL A 34 -5.19 -33.07 -3.20
CA VAL A 34 -3.91 -32.78 -3.85
C VAL A 34 -4.13 -32.34 -5.29
N ALA A 35 -5.07 -32.92 -6.04
CA ALA A 35 -5.44 -32.45 -7.38
C ALA A 35 -5.98 -31.02 -7.35
N ILE A 36 -6.74 -30.66 -6.32
CA ILE A 36 -7.19 -29.30 -6.01
C ILE A 36 -6.01 -28.43 -5.50
N ASN A 37 -5.02 -28.95 -4.79
CA ASN A 37 -3.85 -28.16 -4.37
C ASN A 37 -2.79 -28.02 -5.48
N THR A 38 -2.78 -28.91 -6.47
CA THR A 38 -2.15 -28.74 -7.79
C THR A 38 -3.03 -27.93 -8.72
N ILE A 39 -3.95 -27.10 -8.19
CA ILE A 39 -4.51 -25.98 -8.94
C ILE A 39 -3.32 -25.26 -9.54
N ARG A 40 -3.19 -25.44 -10.86
CA ARG A 40 -2.19 -24.79 -11.70
C ARG A 40 -2.17 -23.33 -11.28
N THR A 41 -0.98 -22.79 -11.02
CA THR A 41 -0.83 -21.37 -10.72
C THR A 41 -1.40 -20.55 -11.87
N CYS A 42 -1.79 -19.31 -11.57
CA CYS A 42 -2.18 -18.34 -12.58
C CYS A 42 -1.19 -18.38 -13.75
N SER A 43 -1.68 -18.49 -14.99
CA SER A 43 -0.83 -18.53 -16.18
C SER A 43 -0.11 -17.20 -16.46
N TYR A 44 -0.42 -16.13 -15.69
CA TYR A 44 0.31 -14.89 -15.77
C TYR A 44 1.64 -15.07 -15.02
N SER A 45 2.75 -14.99 -15.75
CA SER A 45 4.11 -15.32 -15.29
C SER A 45 4.60 -14.56 -14.04
N PHE A 46 3.93 -13.48 -13.66
CA PHE A 46 4.23 -12.69 -12.45
C PHE A 46 3.19 -12.88 -11.32
N CYS A 47 2.30 -13.86 -11.44
CA CYS A 47 1.28 -14.16 -10.43
C CYS A 47 1.38 -15.61 -9.98
N HIS A 48 1.60 -15.80 -8.67
CA HIS A 48 1.69 -17.12 -8.06
C HIS A 48 0.39 -17.54 -7.35
N ARG A 49 -0.71 -16.81 -7.56
CA ARG A 49 -2.02 -17.15 -6.98
C ARG A 49 -2.61 -18.36 -7.71
N SER A 50 -3.43 -19.13 -7.00
CA SER A 50 -4.24 -20.20 -7.57
C SER A 50 -5.17 -19.66 -8.65
N ARG A 51 -5.39 -20.44 -9.72
CA ARG A 51 -6.37 -20.11 -10.77
C ARG A 51 -7.78 -19.90 -10.21
N TYR A 52 -8.54 -19.03 -10.88
CA TYR A 52 -9.92 -18.76 -10.51
C TYR A 52 -10.79 -19.95 -10.91
N MET A 53 -11.67 -20.36 -9.98
CA MET A 53 -12.71 -21.36 -10.20
C MET A 53 -14.05 -20.67 -9.98
N ASP A 54 -14.96 -20.79 -10.94
CA ASP A 54 -16.31 -20.25 -10.78
C ASP A 54 -17.20 -21.16 -9.90
N ALA A 55 -18.41 -20.70 -9.61
CA ALA A 55 -19.39 -21.43 -8.80
C ALA A 55 -19.80 -22.79 -9.41
N ASN A 56 -19.56 -23.01 -10.69
CA ASN A 56 -19.85 -24.27 -11.39
C ASN A 56 -18.64 -25.22 -11.38
N GLY A 57 -17.54 -24.86 -10.72
CA GLY A 57 -16.31 -25.65 -10.68
C GLY A 57 -15.46 -25.56 -11.94
N LYS A 58 -15.75 -24.62 -12.86
CA LYS A 58 -14.92 -24.41 -14.05
C LYS A 58 -13.69 -23.58 -13.70
N PHE A 59 -12.51 -24.11 -14.04
CA PHE A 59 -11.25 -23.41 -13.86
C PHE A 59 -10.93 -22.51 -15.07
N PHE A 60 -10.39 -21.34 -14.77
CA PHE A 60 -9.86 -20.39 -15.76
C PHE A 60 -8.33 -20.39 -15.69
N ASP A 61 -7.66 -20.04 -16.80
CA ASP A 61 -6.18 -20.03 -16.83
C ASP A 61 -5.54 -18.98 -15.90
N TYR A 62 -6.32 -18.02 -15.41
CA TYR A 62 -5.84 -16.92 -14.60
C TYR A 62 -6.54 -16.90 -13.25
N CYS A 63 -5.87 -16.40 -12.21
CA CYS A 63 -6.45 -16.21 -10.87
C CYS A 63 -7.52 -15.11 -10.81
N GLY A 64 -7.79 -14.44 -11.92
CA GLY A 64 -8.75 -13.36 -12.03
C GLY A 64 -8.56 -12.57 -13.32
N ARG A 65 -9.56 -11.74 -13.65
CA ARG A 65 -9.62 -10.96 -14.89
C ARG A 65 -8.39 -10.08 -15.11
N THR A 66 -7.82 -9.49 -14.06
CA THR A 66 -6.62 -8.65 -14.17
C THR A 66 -5.42 -9.42 -14.69
N CYS A 67 -5.22 -10.67 -14.26
CA CYS A 67 -4.12 -11.49 -14.74
C CYS A 67 -4.37 -11.98 -16.18
N ALA A 68 -5.63 -12.23 -16.54
CA ALA A 68 -6.02 -12.56 -17.91
C ALA A 68 -5.78 -11.40 -18.90
N ILE A 69 -6.06 -10.16 -18.50
CA ILE A 69 -5.78 -8.98 -19.33
C ILE A 69 -4.27 -8.77 -19.47
N ARG A 70 -3.53 -8.88 -18.36
CA ARG A 70 -2.08 -8.63 -18.38
C ARG A 70 -1.27 -9.68 -19.13
N SER A 71 -1.74 -10.92 -19.24
CA SER A 71 -1.07 -11.92 -20.09
C SER A 71 -1.24 -11.58 -21.57
N LEU A 72 -2.43 -11.14 -21.98
CA LEU A 72 -2.71 -10.68 -23.34
C LEU A 72 -1.86 -9.46 -23.72
N GLU A 73 -1.58 -8.55 -22.77
CA GLU A 73 -0.69 -7.40 -22.98
C GLU A 73 0.79 -7.77 -23.15
N VAL A 74 1.22 -8.93 -22.62
CA VAL A 74 2.60 -9.43 -22.77
C VAL A 74 2.78 -10.18 -24.09
N GLU A 75 1.71 -10.81 -24.59
CA GLU A 75 1.71 -11.59 -25.83
C GLU A 75 1.32 -10.74 -27.06
N GLY A 76 0.55 -9.67 -26.87
CA GLY A 76 0.05 -8.80 -27.93
C GLY A 76 0.82 -7.49 -28.04
N GLY A 77 1.91 -7.49 -28.81
CA GLY A 77 2.33 -6.30 -29.53
C GLY A 77 1.30 -6.02 -30.65
N GLU A 78 0.51 -4.98 -30.46
CA GLU A 78 -0.43 -4.35 -31.41
C GLU A 78 -1.72 -5.14 -31.79
N ASN A 79 -2.85 -4.43 -31.60
CA ASN A 79 -4.20 -4.64 -32.14
C ASN A 79 -4.99 -5.92 -31.78
N GLN A 80 -6.00 -5.76 -30.90
CA GLN A 80 -7.42 -5.84 -31.32
C GLN A 80 -8.40 -5.49 -30.17
N ASP A 81 -9.46 -4.77 -30.54
CA ASP A 81 -10.65 -4.45 -29.76
C ASP A 81 -11.42 -5.72 -29.34
N GLN A 82 -11.87 -5.79 -28.08
CA GLN A 82 -13.02 -6.61 -27.71
C GLN A 82 -13.99 -5.86 -26.79
N ARG A 83 -15.05 -5.33 -27.42
CA ARG A 83 -16.40 -5.23 -26.84
C ARG A 83 -16.99 -6.64 -26.80
N LEU A 84 -17.30 -7.18 -25.62
CA LEU A 84 -18.41 -8.11 -25.39
C LEU A 84 -18.56 -8.39 -23.88
N LEU A 85 -19.81 -8.61 -23.45
CA LEU A 85 -20.30 -8.81 -22.07
C LEU A 85 -20.66 -7.54 -21.28
N CYS A 86 -21.63 -6.77 -21.78
CA CYS A 86 -22.61 -5.98 -20.99
C CYS A 86 -23.83 -5.58 -21.85
N LYS A 87 -24.27 -6.44 -22.78
CA LYS A 87 -25.52 -6.23 -23.52
C LYS A 87 -26.31 -7.52 -23.46
N ASN A 88 -27.03 -7.72 -22.35
CA ASN A 88 -28.23 -8.56 -22.26
C ASN A 88 -28.92 -8.24 -20.91
N GLY A 89 -30.17 -7.82 -20.96
CA GLY A 89 -30.99 -7.44 -19.80
C GLY A 89 -31.92 -6.26 -20.12
N VAL A 90 -32.93 -6.45 -20.97
CA VAL A 90 -34.29 -6.88 -20.60
C VAL A 90 -35.09 -5.72 -19.99
N ASN A 91 -36.05 -5.21 -20.77
CA ASN A 91 -37.18 -4.42 -20.29
C ASN A 91 -37.94 -5.24 -19.24
N ASN A 92 -38.09 -4.70 -18.02
CA ASN A 92 -39.23 -5.06 -17.19
C ASN A 92 -39.65 -3.88 -16.30
N ASN A 93 -40.95 -3.60 -16.38
CA ASN A 93 -41.68 -2.59 -15.64
C ASN A 93 -41.81 -2.97 -14.15
N ASN A 94 -41.90 -1.92 -13.33
CA ASN A 94 -42.57 -1.81 -12.02
C ASN A 94 -42.24 -2.86 -10.94
N ASN A 95 -41.54 -2.42 -9.89
CA ASN A 95 -42.17 -2.21 -8.58
C ASN A 95 -41.23 -1.49 -7.59
N ASN A 96 -41.84 -0.65 -6.77
CA ASN A 96 -41.23 0.14 -5.71
C ASN A 96 -40.56 -0.74 -4.65
N VAL A 97 -39.23 -0.63 -4.54
CA VAL A 97 -38.49 -0.89 -3.30
C VAL A 97 -37.54 0.29 -3.08
N SER A 98 -37.83 1.07 -2.07
CA SER A 98 -37.03 2.21 -1.61
C SER A 98 -35.77 1.72 -0.90
N GLY A 99 -34.58 2.01 -1.43
CA GLY A 99 -33.36 2.08 -0.61
C GLY A 99 -32.05 1.62 -1.24
N GLU A 100 -32.03 0.87 -2.33
CA GLU A 100 -30.79 0.44 -2.99
C GLU A 100 -30.59 1.21 -4.30
N LYS A 101 -29.74 2.25 -4.24
CA LYS A 101 -29.30 2.94 -5.46
C LYS A 101 -28.53 1.94 -6.33
N ASN A 102 -29.09 1.61 -7.49
CA ASN A 102 -28.42 0.94 -8.60
C ASN A 102 -26.97 1.43 -8.75
N LEU A 103 -26.00 0.60 -8.36
CA LEU A 103 -24.56 0.82 -8.58
C LEU A 103 -24.14 0.47 -10.02
N CYS A 104 -25.07 -0.01 -10.87
CA CYS A 104 -24.88 -0.07 -12.30
C CYS A 104 -24.75 1.35 -12.87
N GLY A 105 -23.63 1.64 -13.54
CA GLY A 105 -23.39 2.91 -14.22
C GLY A 105 -22.42 3.86 -13.52
N VAL A 106 -21.64 3.43 -12.52
CA VAL A 106 -20.62 4.32 -11.97
C VAL A 106 -19.46 4.49 -12.94
N LYS A 107 -19.37 5.70 -13.49
CA LYS A 107 -18.37 6.08 -14.49
C LYS A 107 -16.97 6.15 -13.89
N CYS A 108 -15.98 6.03 -14.76
CA CYS A 108 -14.60 6.33 -14.46
C CYS A 108 -14.45 7.70 -13.77
N SER A 109 -13.50 7.83 -12.85
CA SER A 109 -13.23 9.11 -12.15
C SER A 109 -12.62 10.18 -13.04
N ARG A 110 -12.11 9.81 -14.22
CA ARG A 110 -11.58 10.75 -15.21
C ARG A 110 -12.76 11.48 -15.88
N THR A 111 -12.77 12.81 -15.82
CA THR A 111 -13.94 13.63 -16.20
C THR A 111 -14.34 13.51 -17.68
N ASP A 112 -13.39 13.24 -18.56
CA ASP A 112 -13.56 13.05 -20.00
C ASP A 112 -13.73 11.55 -20.39
N CYS A 113 -13.80 10.64 -19.41
CA CYS A 113 -13.95 9.20 -19.67
C CYS A 113 -15.38 8.73 -19.36
N SER A 114 -16.12 8.36 -20.41
CA SER A 114 -17.47 7.81 -20.28
C SER A 114 -17.52 6.32 -19.97
N ARG A 115 -16.37 5.62 -19.96
CA ARG A 115 -16.30 4.18 -19.67
C ARG A 115 -16.71 3.91 -18.23
N GLU A 116 -17.39 2.79 -18.03
CA GLU A 116 -17.71 2.28 -16.69
C GLU A 116 -16.44 1.83 -15.99
N ARG A 117 -16.40 2.04 -14.67
CA ARG A 117 -15.31 1.50 -13.85
C ARG A 117 -15.59 0.06 -13.50
N PHE A 118 -14.54 -0.70 -13.18
CA PHE A 118 -14.73 -2.05 -12.67
C PHE A 118 -15.36 -1.99 -11.27
N VAL A 119 -16.39 -2.79 -11.08
CA VAL A 119 -17.10 -3.04 -9.83
C VAL A 119 -17.02 -4.54 -9.55
N ASP A 120 -16.82 -4.92 -8.28
CA ASP A 120 -16.78 -6.33 -7.91
C ASP A 120 -18.15 -6.99 -8.16
N PRO A 121 -18.22 -8.13 -8.88
CA PRO A 121 -19.48 -8.81 -9.14
C PRO A 121 -20.10 -9.45 -7.89
N ILE A 122 -19.30 -9.73 -6.87
CA ILE A 122 -19.73 -10.35 -5.60
C ILE A 122 -20.04 -9.26 -4.56
N GLU A 123 -19.22 -8.21 -4.51
CA GLU A 123 -19.41 -7.09 -3.58
C GLU A 123 -19.55 -5.74 -4.34
N PRO A 124 -20.73 -5.41 -4.90
CA PRO A 124 -20.90 -4.25 -5.81
C PRO A 124 -20.55 -2.88 -5.22
N THR A 125 -20.37 -2.80 -3.91
CA THR A 125 -19.86 -1.59 -3.25
C THR A 125 -18.38 -1.38 -3.54
N LYS A 126 -17.60 -2.43 -3.83
CA LYS A 126 -16.16 -2.39 -4.12
C LYS A 126 -15.87 -2.10 -5.59
N PHE A 127 -14.92 -1.20 -5.84
CA PHE A 127 -14.63 -0.74 -7.21
C PHE A 127 -13.20 -0.21 -7.38
N TYR A 128 -12.76 -0.01 -8.63
CA TYR A 128 -11.61 0.85 -8.93
C TYR A 128 -12.09 2.26 -9.29
N SER A 129 -11.36 3.29 -8.86
CA SER A 129 -11.65 4.67 -9.29
C SER A 129 -11.59 4.86 -10.81
N PHE A 130 -10.73 4.12 -11.50
CA PHE A 130 -10.49 4.25 -12.93
C PHE A 130 -10.95 2.98 -13.66
N CYS A 131 -11.42 3.13 -14.90
CA CYS A 131 -11.85 1.99 -15.72
C CYS A 131 -10.70 1.06 -16.11
N ASN A 132 -9.50 1.62 -16.28
CA ASN A 132 -8.27 0.87 -16.50
C ASN A 132 -7.05 1.73 -16.14
N ARG A 133 -5.87 1.11 -16.22
CA ARG A 133 -4.59 1.76 -15.91
C ARG A 133 -4.23 2.86 -16.89
N GLU A 134 -4.52 2.67 -18.17
CA GLU A 134 -4.29 3.68 -19.20
C GLU A 134 -5.03 4.99 -18.87
N CYS A 135 -6.30 4.88 -18.47
CA CYS A 135 -7.14 6.02 -18.13
C CYS A 135 -6.57 6.83 -16.96
N TYR A 136 -6.06 6.15 -15.93
CA TYR A 136 -5.32 6.78 -14.84
C TYR A 136 -4.10 7.57 -15.32
N TRP A 137 -3.33 7.02 -16.27
CA TRP A 137 -2.14 7.68 -16.82
C TRP A 137 -2.47 8.82 -17.77
N THR A 138 -3.52 8.69 -18.58
CA THR A 138 -3.98 9.79 -19.44
C THR A 138 -4.31 11.02 -18.63
N GLU A 139 -4.91 10.86 -17.44
CA GLU A 139 -5.18 11.99 -16.56
C GLU A 139 -3.90 12.68 -16.09
N ILE A 140 -2.85 11.92 -15.77
CA ILE A 140 -1.54 12.49 -15.36
C ILE A 140 -0.93 13.36 -16.47
N ASN A 141 -1.17 13.04 -17.74
CA ASN A 141 -0.60 13.76 -18.88
C ASN A 141 -1.11 15.20 -19.02
N SER A 142 -2.22 15.57 -18.37
CA SER A 142 -2.75 16.94 -18.37
C SER A 142 -2.42 17.72 -17.09
N LEU A 143 -1.80 17.10 -16.08
CA LEU A 143 -1.56 17.73 -14.79
C LEU A 143 -0.31 18.62 -14.80
N THR A 144 -0.48 19.90 -14.47
CA THR A 144 0.62 20.84 -14.18
C THR A 144 1.00 20.87 -12.70
N THR A 145 0.09 20.46 -11.82
CA THR A 145 0.27 20.38 -10.37
C THR A 145 -0.24 19.05 -9.84
N THR A 146 0.20 18.63 -8.66
CA THR A 146 -0.25 17.38 -8.05
C THR A 146 -1.74 17.43 -7.73
N LYS A 147 -2.50 16.50 -8.29
CA LYS A 147 -3.91 16.27 -7.90
C LYS A 147 -3.97 15.32 -6.71
N ILE A 148 -4.64 15.75 -5.64
CA ILE A 148 -4.80 15.00 -4.40
C ILE A 148 -6.24 14.52 -4.28
N THR A 149 -6.43 13.20 -4.18
CA THR A 149 -7.75 12.58 -4.06
C THR A 149 -7.83 11.73 -2.80
N LEU A 150 -8.84 11.96 -1.97
CA LEU A 150 -9.15 11.04 -0.87
C LEU A 150 -9.74 9.76 -1.44
N VAL A 151 -9.09 8.62 -1.20
CA VAL A 151 -9.51 7.32 -1.72
C VAL A 151 -10.65 6.79 -0.86
N SER A 152 -11.73 6.35 -1.51
CA SER A 152 -12.86 5.70 -0.83
C SER A 152 -12.43 4.41 -0.16
N LYS A 153 -12.98 4.10 1.03
CA LYS A 153 -12.80 2.79 1.68
C LYS A 153 -13.29 1.60 0.86
N MET A 154 -14.18 1.89 -0.09
CA MET A 154 -14.68 0.89 -1.02
C MET A 154 -13.81 0.75 -2.29
N ASP A 155 -12.81 1.60 -2.46
CA ASP A 155 -11.88 1.45 -3.57
C ASP A 155 -10.92 0.26 -3.31
N PHE A 156 -10.64 -0.53 -4.34
CA PHE A 156 -9.67 -1.62 -4.27
C PHE A 156 -8.26 -1.14 -3.92
N ASP A 157 -7.87 0.06 -4.35
CA ASP A 157 -6.58 0.64 -3.95
C ASP A 157 -6.53 0.94 -2.45
N TYR A 158 -7.66 1.37 -1.85
CA TYR A 158 -7.72 1.56 -0.41
C TYR A 158 -7.52 0.23 0.29
N THR A 159 -8.32 -0.78 -0.08
CA THR A 159 -8.31 -2.10 0.56
C THR A 159 -6.92 -2.73 0.50
N ARG A 160 -6.31 -2.76 -0.69
CA ARG A 160 -4.95 -3.30 -0.87
C ARG A 160 -3.93 -2.61 0.03
N ILE A 161 -3.90 -1.29 0.04
CA ILE A 161 -2.90 -0.53 0.78
C ILE A 161 -3.17 -0.58 2.29
N SER A 162 -4.43 -0.56 2.72
CA SER A 162 -4.79 -0.71 4.12
C SER A 162 -4.42 -2.08 4.66
N ASP A 163 -4.67 -3.14 3.89
CA ASP A 163 -4.42 -4.51 4.34
C ASP A 163 -2.93 -4.78 4.50
N ASP A 164 -2.12 -4.39 3.50
CA ASP A 164 -0.66 -4.49 3.55
C ASP A 164 -0.10 -3.75 4.78
N PHE A 165 -0.66 -2.57 5.08
CA PHE A 165 -0.20 -1.76 6.21
C PHE A 165 -0.64 -2.31 7.56
N MET A 166 -1.90 -2.74 7.69
CA MET A 166 -2.47 -3.24 8.93
C MET A 166 -1.92 -4.61 9.32
N LYS A 167 -1.45 -5.41 8.35
CA LYS A 167 -0.72 -6.65 8.61
C LYS A 167 0.55 -6.40 9.44
N GLU A 168 1.28 -5.35 9.12
CA GLU A 168 2.55 -5.01 9.80
C GLU A 168 2.33 -4.14 11.05
N LEU A 169 1.26 -3.34 11.07
CA LEU A 169 0.96 -2.40 12.14
C LEU A 169 -0.51 -2.53 12.59
N PRO A 170 -0.92 -3.64 13.23
CA PRO A 170 -2.34 -3.90 13.54
C PRO A 170 -2.94 -2.96 14.60
N ASN A 171 -2.12 -2.26 15.38
CA ASN A 171 -2.56 -1.41 16.49
C ASN A 171 -2.72 0.08 16.13
N ILE A 172 -2.75 0.41 14.83
CA ILE A 172 -2.84 1.79 14.35
C ILE A 172 -4.20 2.09 13.74
N LYS A 173 -4.61 3.36 13.75
CA LYS A 173 -5.85 3.80 13.08
C LYS A 173 -5.55 4.66 11.87
N ILE A 174 -5.90 4.17 10.69
CA ILE A 174 -5.83 4.89 9.42
C ILE A 174 -6.91 5.99 9.39
N GLN A 175 -6.49 7.25 9.35
CA GLN A 175 -7.35 8.42 9.22
C GLN A 175 -7.78 8.67 7.76
N GLY A 176 -6.90 8.35 6.80
CA GLY A 176 -7.18 8.53 5.38
C GLY A 176 -6.04 8.01 4.50
N ILE A 177 -6.40 7.70 3.26
CA ILE A 177 -5.51 7.27 2.17
C ILE A 177 -5.68 8.33 1.07
N LEU A 178 -4.63 9.10 0.79
CA LEU A 178 -4.65 10.14 -0.24
C LEU A 178 -3.90 9.66 -1.48
N ARG A 179 -4.60 9.52 -2.60
CA ARG A 179 -3.99 9.28 -3.92
C ARG A 179 -3.36 10.56 -4.43
N LEU A 180 -2.07 10.55 -4.75
CA LEU A 180 -1.40 11.67 -5.40
C LEU A 180 -1.09 11.34 -6.86
N GLN A 181 -1.67 12.11 -7.77
CA GLN A 181 -1.37 12.09 -9.20
C GLN A 181 -0.44 13.26 -9.48
N MET A 182 0.84 12.95 -9.69
CA MET A 182 1.89 13.96 -9.86
C MET A 182 1.78 14.69 -11.20
N PRO A 183 2.39 15.89 -11.34
CA PRO A 183 2.47 16.60 -12.60
C PRO A 183 3.09 15.75 -13.71
N LYS A 184 2.68 16.03 -14.95
CA LYS A 184 3.14 15.37 -16.18
C LYS A 184 4.65 15.13 -16.21
N LYS A 185 5.45 16.17 -15.91
CA LYS A 185 6.92 16.10 -15.92
C LYS A 185 7.47 14.95 -15.06
N ILE A 186 6.93 14.80 -13.85
CA ILE A 186 7.32 13.74 -12.90
C ILE A 186 6.72 12.39 -13.36
N GLY A 187 5.46 12.43 -13.78
CA GLY A 187 4.69 11.32 -14.33
C GLY A 187 5.44 10.55 -15.43
N GLU A 188 5.77 11.27 -16.50
CA GLU A 188 6.41 10.75 -17.69
C GLU A 188 7.83 10.27 -17.42
N ALA A 189 8.59 11.00 -16.60
CA ALA A 189 9.95 10.60 -16.25
C ALA A 189 9.98 9.22 -15.57
N HIS A 190 9.11 8.99 -14.58
CA HIS A 190 8.98 7.70 -13.92
C HIS A 190 8.52 6.60 -14.89
N LEU A 191 7.52 6.87 -15.74
CA LEU A 191 7.09 5.90 -16.75
C LEU A 191 8.21 5.53 -17.73
N LYS A 192 9.02 6.50 -18.16
CA LYS A 192 10.18 6.27 -19.03
C LYS A 192 11.20 5.37 -18.35
N LEU A 193 11.50 5.58 -17.07
CA LEU A 193 12.41 4.70 -16.33
C LEU A 193 11.81 3.31 -16.15
N ARG A 194 10.52 3.21 -15.79
CA ARG A 194 9.79 1.96 -15.65
C ARG A 194 9.73 1.15 -16.95
N LYS A 195 9.74 1.79 -18.12
CA LYS A 195 9.85 1.07 -19.41
C LYS A 195 11.27 0.50 -19.61
N LYS A 196 12.31 1.24 -19.21
CA LYS A 196 13.71 0.81 -19.32
C LYS A 196 14.06 -0.31 -18.34
N LYS A 197 13.40 -0.35 -17.19
CA LYS A 197 13.73 -1.21 -16.06
C LYS A 197 12.59 -2.16 -15.77
N LYS A 198 12.88 -3.45 -15.66
CA LYS A 198 11.82 -4.47 -15.60
C LYS A 198 11.18 -4.62 -14.22
N ILE A 199 11.83 -4.14 -13.16
CA ILE A 199 11.42 -4.44 -11.78
C ILE A 199 10.92 -3.17 -11.10
N VAL A 200 9.70 -3.25 -10.55
CA VAL A 200 9.09 -2.21 -9.72
C VAL A 200 8.67 -2.82 -8.40
N TYR A 201 9.11 -2.22 -7.30
CA TYR A 201 8.68 -2.57 -5.95
C TYR A 201 7.76 -1.50 -5.38
N GLN A 202 6.80 -1.93 -4.56
CA GLN A 202 6.09 -1.02 -3.69
C GLN A 202 6.88 -0.89 -2.38
N MET A 203 7.22 0.34 -1.99
CA MET A 203 7.98 0.64 -0.77
C MET A 203 7.35 1.80 0.00
N TYR A 204 7.86 2.08 1.19
CA TYR A 204 7.34 3.08 2.10
C TYR A 204 8.38 4.16 2.39
N HIS A 205 7.97 5.42 2.47
CA HIS A 205 8.80 6.55 2.85
C HIS A 205 8.13 7.36 3.96
N GLY A 206 8.76 7.39 5.14
CA GLY A 206 8.35 8.25 6.24
C GLY A 206 9.08 9.59 6.17
N THR A 207 8.37 10.66 6.48
CA THR A 207 8.97 12.00 6.53
C THR A 207 8.33 12.84 7.65
N TYR A 208 8.99 13.95 7.98
CA TYR A 208 8.49 14.91 8.94
C TYR A 208 7.28 15.68 8.38
N ALA A 209 6.24 15.83 9.20
CA ALA A 209 5.09 16.66 8.90
C ALA A 209 5.06 17.88 9.82
N ASN A 210 5.31 19.07 9.28
CA ASN A 210 5.13 20.35 9.99
C ASN A 210 3.76 20.98 9.71
N CYS A 211 2.91 20.31 8.92
CA CYS A 211 1.59 20.79 8.55
C CYS A 211 0.49 20.07 9.33
N ASP A 212 -0.69 20.68 9.38
CA ASP A 212 -1.88 20.00 9.90
C ASP A 212 -2.37 18.95 8.89
N LEU A 213 -2.08 17.68 9.18
CA LEU A 213 -2.47 16.55 8.33
C LEU A 213 -3.99 16.34 8.27
N LYS A 214 -4.76 16.76 9.30
CA LYS A 214 -6.23 16.70 9.22
C LYS A 214 -6.74 17.71 8.19
N LYS A 215 -6.17 18.92 8.16
CA LYS A 215 -6.47 19.91 7.13
C LYS A 215 -6.05 19.42 5.74
N LEU A 216 -4.92 18.71 5.61
CA LEU A 216 -4.54 18.09 4.35
C LEU A 216 -5.60 17.08 3.85
N ILE A 217 -6.14 16.22 4.72
CA ILE A 217 -7.23 15.29 4.36
C ILE A 217 -8.49 16.05 3.93
N LYS A 218 -8.90 17.03 4.74
CA LYS A 218 -10.14 17.78 4.56
C LYS A 218 -10.11 18.59 3.27
N TYR A 219 -9.06 19.38 3.07
CA TYR A 219 -8.94 20.33 1.97
C TYR A 219 -8.22 19.79 0.75
N LYS A 220 -7.56 18.63 0.86
CA LYS A 220 -6.82 17.97 -0.24
C LYS A 220 -5.81 18.92 -0.88
N LYS A 221 -5.16 19.75 -0.05
CA LYS A 221 -4.17 20.75 -0.47
C LYS A 221 -3.04 20.83 0.57
N PRO A 222 -1.77 20.93 0.13
CA PRO A 222 -0.67 21.19 1.05
C PRO A 222 -0.90 22.54 1.75
N GLN A 223 -0.65 22.60 3.05
CA GLN A 223 -0.94 23.79 3.87
C GLN A 223 0.27 24.72 4.00
N CYS A 224 1.48 24.20 3.87
CA CYS A 224 2.70 25.00 3.94
C CYS A 224 2.98 25.60 2.57
N ASN A 225 2.88 26.92 2.42
CA ASN A 225 3.16 27.61 1.16
C ASN A 225 4.63 28.00 0.98
N LEU A 226 5.48 27.80 2.00
CA LEU A 226 6.86 28.24 1.91
C LEU A 226 7.53 27.60 0.69
N PRO A 227 7.92 28.41 -0.33
CA PRO A 227 8.82 27.95 -1.35
C PRO A 227 10.08 27.50 -0.64
N ILE A 228 10.70 26.45 -1.15
CA ILE A 228 11.95 25.98 -0.59
C ILE A 228 13.02 27.01 -0.96
N SER A 229 13.13 28.08 -0.17
CA SER A 229 14.14 29.10 -0.36
C SER A 229 15.49 28.41 -0.22
N ALA A 230 16.24 28.39 -1.32
CA ALA A 230 17.59 27.84 -1.43
C ALA A 230 18.64 28.68 -0.67
N THR A 231 18.23 29.47 0.32
CA THR A 231 19.15 30.14 1.23
C THR A 231 19.62 29.09 2.22
N GLY A 232 20.78 28.51 1.90
CA GLY A 232 21.57 27.64 2.76
C GLY A 232 22.03 28.36 4.02
N GLY A 233 21.08 28.69 4.90
CA GLY A 233 21.36 29.02 6.29
C GLY A 233 21.79 27.74 6.98
N SER A 234 23.09 27.48 6.91
CA SER A 234 23.81 26.60 7.83
C SER A 234 23.62 27.18 9.23
N GLY A 235 22.53 26.78 9.88
CA GLY A 235 22.10 27.25 11.19
C GLY A 235 21.36 26.12 11.88
N SER A 236 22.14 25.20 12.45
CA SER A 236 21.75 24.35 13.58
C SER A 236 20.83 25.13 14.53
N ASN A 237 19.66 24.63 14.92
CA ASN A 237 19.52 23.64 15.99
C ASN A 237 18.18 22.91 15.78
N LEU A 238 18.18 21.61 15.47
CA LEU A 238 18.06 20.54 16.47
C LEU A 238 17.36 21.00 17.77
N PHE A 239 16.08 20.64 17.90
CA PHE A 239 15.32 20.65 19.16
C PHE A 239 15.15 22.01 19.85
N GLY A 240 14.26 22.86 19.33
CA GLY A 240 13.60 23.87 20.16
C GLY A 240 13.41 25.22 19.46
N GLY A 241 12.15 25.58 19.21
CA GLY A 241 11.71 26.97 19.10
C GLY A 241 11.92 27.66 17.74
N GLY A 242 10.86 27.72 16.94
CA GLY A 242 10.52 28.97 16.24
C GLY A 242 11.09 29.25 14.83
N GLY A 243 11.82 28.34 14.19
CA GLY A 243 12.24 28.50 12.79
C GLY A 243 11.38 27.66 11.85
N GLY A 244 10.76 28.27 10.83
CA GLY A 244 9.84 27.62 9.88
C GLY A 244 10.46 26.49 9.05
N GLY A 245 10.65 25.32 9.66
CA GLY A 245 11.22 24.14 9.02
C GLY A 245 10.33 23.64 7.89
N MET A 246 10.96 23.29 6.76
CA MET A 246 10.30 22.75 5.58
C MET A 246 9.50 21.49 5.95
N CYS A 247 8.20 21.48 5.62
CA CYS A 247 7.36 20.31 5.81
C CYS A 247 7.65 19.28 4.72
N GLY A 248 8.27 18.15 5.09
CA GLY A 248 8.59 17.07 4.15
C GLY A 248 7.37 16.57 3.38
N VAL A 249 6.23 16.41 4.07
CA VAL A 249 4.96 16.02 3.43
C VAL A 249 4.52 17.02 2.36
N CYS A 250 4.50 18.33 2.67
CA CYS A 250 4.07 19.34 1.72
C CYS A 250 5.06 19.51 0.56
N GLY A 251 6.37 19.41 0.82
CA GLY A 251 7.40 19.44 -0.22
C GLY A 251 7.24 18.28 -1.20
N ILE A 252 7.13 17.05 -0.71
CA ILE A 252 6.94 15.86 -1.55
C ILE A 252 5.64 15.93 -2.36
N ILE A 253 4.55 16.39 -1.75
CA ILE A 253 3.27 16.56 -2.47
C ILE A 253 3.41 17.55 -3.63
N ARG A 254 4.14 18.65 -3.47
CA ARG A 254 4.27 19.66 -4.54
C ARG A 254 5.28 19.27 -5.61
N GLU A 255 6.44 18.82 -5.19
CA GLU A 255 7.64 18.75 -6.03
C GLU A 255 8.11 17.30 -6.26
N GLY A 256 7.50 16.33 -5.59
CA GLY A 256 7.99 14.97 -5.52
C GLY A 256 9.17 14.82 -4.54
N ASN A 257 9.71 13.61 -4.48
CA ASN A 257 10.92 13.35 -3.70
C ASN A 257 12.13 14.02 -4.35
N SER A 258 12.84 14.87 -3.61
CA SER A 258 14.09 15.49 -4.05
C SER A 258 15.23 15.15 -3.12
N THR A 259 16.35 14.72 -3.70
CA THR A 259 17.58 14.40 -2.97
C THR A 259 18.24 15.62 -2.35
N LYS A 260 17.90 16.82 -2.80
CA LYS A 260 18.37 18.11 -2.24
C LYS A 260 18.05 18.26 -0.74
N TYR A 261 16.94 17.67 -0.28
CA TYR A 261 16.47 17.80 1.10
C TYR A 261 16.86 16.59 1.97
N SER A 262 17.73 15.72 1.47
CA SER A 262 18.20 14.57 2.22
C SER A 262 19.42 14.90 3.08
N ASN A 263 19.35 14.55 4.36
CA ASN A 263 20.48 14.59 5.29
C ASN A 263 21.49 13.45 5.11
N HIS A 264 21.36 12.64 4.05
CA HIS A 264 22.11 11.40 3.92
C HIS A 264 23.13 11.40 2.78
N ASN A 265 23.72 12.56 2.42
CA ASN A 265 24.60 12.76 1.26
C ASN A 265 23.82 12.69 -0.07
N GLY A 266 22.68 13.38 -0.14
CA GLY A 266 21.86 13.41 -1.35
C GLY A 266 21.14 12.09 -1.63
N LYS A 267 20.80 11.31 -0.59
CA LYS A 267 20.23 9.95 -0.72
C LYS A 267 18.84 9.86 -0.13
N MET A 268 17.88 9.35 -0.87
CA MET A 268 16.56 9.09 -0.28
C MET A 268 16.49 7.67 0.28
N TRP A 269 15.61 7.44 1.26
CA TRP A 269 15.47 6.17 1.98
C TRP A 269 14.05 5.65 1.91
N PHE A 270 13.92 4.38 1.55
CA PHE A 270 12.64 3.70 1.44
C PHE A 270 12.74 2.33 2.08
N ALA A 271 11.69 1.92 2.76
CA ALA A 271 11.63 0.62 3.41
C ALA A 271 10.63 -0.29 2.70
N SER A 272 10.92 -1.58 2.66
CA SER A 272 9.95 -2.59 2.21
C SER A 272 8.82 -2.80 3.22
N LEU A 273 9.02 -2.37 4.48
CA LEU A 273 8.04 -2.50 5.55
C LEU A 273 7.63 -1.12 6.09
N PRO A 274 6.34 -0.87 6.32
CA PRO A 274 5.86 0.41 6.84
C PRO A 274 6.32 0.69 8.27
N SER A 275 6.55 -0.37 9.07
CA SER A 275 7.04 -0.30 10.45
C SER A 275 8.44 0.31 10.58
N ILE A 276 9.26 0.25 9.52
CA ILE A 276 10.55 0.95 9.47
C ILE A 276 10.29 2.41 9.13
N SER A 277 9.48 2.70 8.10
CA SER A 277 9.24 4.08 7.67
C SER A 277 8.51 4.92 8.72
N ILE A 278 7.70 4.33 9.59
CA ILE A 278 7.01 5.07 10.66
C ILE A 278 7.96 5.70 11.68
N SER A 279 9.17 5.15 11.90
CA SER A 279 10.15 5.74 12.82
C SER A 279 10.78 7.02 12.29
N TYR A 280 10.62 7.30 10.99
CA TYR A 280 11.08 8.53 10.33
C TYR A 280 9.97 9.58 10.21
N THR A 281 8.84 9.38 10.89
CA THR A 281 7.73 10.34 10.95
C THR A 281 7.66 11.00 12.32
N SER A 282 6.96 12.14 12.39
CA SER A 282 6.78 12.91 13.62
C SER A 282 5.31 13.18 13.92
N GLY A 283 5.03 13.56 15.17
CA GLY A 283 3.69 13.93 15.64
C GLY A 283 2.79 12.75 16.02
N GLU A 284 1.65 13.07 16.64
CA GLU A 284 0.59 12.11 16.99
C GLU A 284 -0.08 11.54 15.74
N ILE A 285 -0.25 12.40 14.73
CA ILE A 285 -0.74 12.05 13.42
C ILE A 285 0.45 12.01 12.46
N LYS A 286 0.69 10.83 11.89
CA LYS A 286 1.86 10.54 11.06
C LYS A 286 1.45 10.38 9.60
N ALA A 287 2.31 10.82 8.68
CA ALA A 287 2.13 10.61 7.25
C ALA A 287 3.23 9.71 6.70
N ILE A 288 2.84 8.63 6.00
CA ILE A 288 3.76 7.74 5.30
C ILE A 288 3.34 7.69 3.84
N PHE A 289 4.30 7.80 2.93
CA PHE A 289 4.07 7.61 1.51
C PHE A 289 4.31 6.15 1.14
N CYS A 290 3.31 5.52 0.55
CA CYS A 290 3.48 4.29 -0.23
C CYS A 290 3.90 4.68 -1.65
N VAL A 291 4.91 4.03 -2.22
CA VAL A 291 5.57 4.49 -3.45
C VAL A 291 5.95 3.34 -4.38
N ASP A 292 5.78 3.52 -5.69
CA ASP A 292 6.37 2.63 -6.70
C ASP A 292 7.84 3.03 -6.92
N VAL A 293 8.74 2.07 -6.75
CA VAL A 293 10.19 2.18 -6.80
C VAL A 293 10.72 1.33 -7.94
N VAL A 294 11.47 1.92 -8.87
CA VAL A 294 12.00 1.22 -10.05
C VAL A 294 13.45 0.79 -9.84
N THR A 295 13.81 -0.42 -10.26
CA THR A 295 15.13 -1.01 -9.97
C THR A 295 15.79 -1.67 -11.18
N GLY A 296 17.13 -1.79 -11.13
CA GLY A 296 17.93 -2.49 -12.13
C GLY A 296 17.67 -4.01 -12.19
N LYS A 297 18.32 -4.69 -13.15
CA LYS A 297 18.20 -6.15 -13.31
C LYS A 297 18.75 -6.94 -12.12
N THR A 298 19.68 -6.35 -11.37
CA THR A 298 20.13 -6.91 -10.09
C THR A 298 19.30 -6.28 -8.99
N ALA A 299 18.66 -7.11 -8.16
CA ALA A 299 17.83 -6.71 -7.01
C ALA A 299 18.60 -5.93 -5.91
N CYS A 300 19.82 -5.48 -6.23
CA CYS A 300 20.77 -4.83 -5.38
C CYS A 300 20.98 -3.34 -5.74
N ASN A 301 20.59 -2.92 -6.94
CA ASN A 301 20.81 -1.56 -7.45
C ASN A 301 19.46 -0.95 -7.83
N TYR A 302 18.97 -0.02 -7.02
CA TYR A 302 17.72 0.67 -7.32
C TYR A 302 18.06 2.08 -7.77
N GLU A 303 17.27 2.59 -8.70
CA GLU A 303 17.56 3.84 -9.38
C GLU A 303 16.47 4.85 -9.10
N ILE A 304 16.89 6.10 -9.24
CA ILE A 304 16.32 7.29 -8.69
C ILE A 304 16.22 8.31 -9.89
N ILE A 305 15.11 9.03 -10.13
CA ILE A 305 14.98 10.28 -10.97
C ILE A 305 14.59 11.60 -10.23
N ASP A 306 15.38 12.69 -10.16
CA ASP A 306 15.16 13.92 -9.31
C ASP A 306 14.21 14.90 -9.99
N SER A 307 13.53 15.75 -9.22
CA SER A 307 12.72 16.86 -9.77
C SER A 307 13.60 17.92 -10.43
N ASN A 308 14.87 17.95 -10.02
CA ASN A 308 15.89 18.88 -10.50
C ASN A 308 16.92 18.23 -11.46
N ALA A 309 16.85 16.93 -11.73
CA ALA A 309 17.88 16.24 -12.50
C ALA A 309 17.52 16.19 -14.00
N GLU A 310 18.13 17.08 -14.76
CA GLU A 310 18.47 16.77 -16.14
C GLU A 310 19.54 15.67 -16.14
N MET A 311 19.12 14.43 -16.45
CA MET A 311 19.96 13.29 -16.81
C MET A 311 21.34 13.15 -16.10
N ALA A 312 21.36 12.61 -14.88
CA ALA A 312 22.60 12.01 -14.33
C ALA A 312 22.30 10.76 -13.49
N THR A 313 22.87 9.62 -13.87
CA THR A 313 22.83 8.33 -13.16
C THR A 313 24.03 8.20 -12.22
N GLN A 314 23.81 7.91 -10.92
CA GLN A 314 24.84 7.55 -9.94
C GLN A 314 24.67 6.11 -9.40
N LYS A 315 25.77 5.47 -8.95
CA LYS A 315 25.97 4.01 -8.79
C LYS A 315 26.42 3.64 -7.37
N ILE A 316 25.86 2.61 -6.69
CA ILE A 316 26.02 2.41 -5.20
C ILE A 316 26.05 0.95 -4.70
N VAL A 317 26.73 0.78 -3.56
CA VAL A 317 27.21 -0.43 -2.83
C VAL A 317 26.32 -0.84 -1.63
N TRP A 318 26.35 -2.15 -1.29
CA TRP A 318 25.50 -2.90 -0.33
C TRP A 318 25.95 -2.93 1.15
N ASN A 319 25.01 -3.21 2.08
CA ASN A 319 25.28 -3.65 3.47
C ASN A 319 24.11 -4.52 4.02
N ASP A 320 24.40 -5.73 4.52
CA ASP A 320 23.47 -6.86 4.68
C ASP A 320 22.42 -6.78 5.80
N LYS A 321 22.49 -5.82 6.73
CA LYS A 321 21.52 -5.71 7.86
C LYS A 321 20.39 -4.71 7.63
N PHE A 322 20.46 -3.93 6.57
CA PHE A 322 19.49 -2.89 6.24
C PHE A 322 19.32 -2.91 4.74
N LYS A 323 18.09 -3.05 4.23
CA LYS A 323 17.81 -2.84 2.81
C LYS A 323 17.93 -1.33 2.54
N ARG A 324 19.16 -0.82 2.44
CA ARG A 324 19.53 0.59 2.33
C ARG A 324 19.31 1.04 0.92
N LEU A 325 18.43 2.01 0.66
CA LEU A 325 18.11 2.26 -0.73
C LEU A 325 17.54 3.62 -1.12
N TRP A 326 18.14 4.04 -2.22
CA TRP A 326 17.99 5.18 -3.07
C TRP A 326 16.70 5.11 -3.93
N ILE A 327 15.75 6.08 -3.84
CA ILE A 327 14.74 6.42 -4.89
C ILE A 327 14.54 7.94 -5.12
N GLN A 328 14.54 8.40 -6.37
CA GLN A 328 13.97 9.67 -6.79
C GLN A 328 12.82 9.25 -7.76
N HIS A 329 11.70 9.94 -7.59
CA HIS A 329 10.38 9.79 -8.19
C HIS A 329 9.60 8.47 -8.22
N VAL A 330 8.33 8.69 -7.91
CA VAL A 330 7.38 7.83 -7.24
C VAL A 330 6.09 7.92 -8.01
N ILE A 331 5.49 6.78 -8.36
CA ILE A 331 4.09 6.77 -8.80
C ILE A 331 3.33 5.56 -8.26
N LEU A 332 2.83 5.72 -7.05
CA LEU A 332 1.47 5.39 -6.63
C LEU A 332 1.39 5.90 -5.20
N TYR A 333 1.27 7.21 -5.04
CA TYR A 333 1.16 7.74 -3.71
C TYR A 333 -0.15 7.29 -3.11
N THR A 334 -0.07 6.57 -2.01
CA THR A 334 -1.02 6.75 -0.94
C THR A 334 -0.27 7.38 0.20
N THR A 335 -0.67 8.59 0.60
CA THR A 335 -0.30 9.09 1.93
C THR A 335 -1.25 8.46 2.92
N MET A 336 -0.73 7.59 3.78
CA MET A 336 -1.46 7.07 4.93
C MET A 336 -1.26 8.03 6.09
N ILE A 337 -2.37 8.60 6.55
CA ILE A 337 -2.36 9.45 7.74
C ILE A 337 -2.85 8.62 8.91
N ILE A 338 -2.04 8.48 9.95
CA ILE A 338 -2.24 7.47 11.00
C ILE A 338 -2.26 8.14 12.36
N LYS A 339 -3.20 7.77 13.21
CA LYS A 339 -3.17 8.11 14.64
C LYS A 339 -2.57 6.92 15.41
N GLN A 340 -1.47 7.16 16.11
CA GLN A 340 -0.90 6.15 17.02
C GLN A 340 -1.79 6.06 18.26
N LEU A 341 -2.41 4.89 18.49
CA LEU A 341 -3.11 4.61 19.74
C LEU A 341 -2.05 4.13 20.74
N LEU A 342 -1.61 5.01 21.64
CA LEU A 342 -0.85 4.56 22.80
C LEU A 342 -1.78 3.67 23.62
N LYS A 343 -1.44 2.38 23.77
CA LYS A 343 -2.02 1.56 24.84
C LYS A 343 -1.56 2.21 26.14
N GLU A 344 -2.48 2.82 26.87
CA GLU A 344 -2.31 3.14 28.28
C GLU A 344 -2.08 1.82 29.03
N LYS A 345 -0.83 1.37 29.12
CA LYS A 345 -0.43 0.51 30.22
C LYS A 345 -0.40 1.40 31.45
N ASN A 346 -1.55 1.55 32.09
CA ASN A 346 -1.65 1.93 33.50
C ASN A 346 -0.89 0.87 34.32
N ILE A 347 0.43 1.02 34.40
CA ILE A 347 1.21 0.39 35.46
C ILE A 347 0.83 1.17 36.72
N LYS A 348 -0.06 0.55 37.51
CA LYS A 348 -0.37 0.94 38.88
C LYS A 348 0.93 1.06 39.69
N ARG A 349 1.57 2.23 39.67
CA ARG A 349 2.47 2.69 40.75
C ARG A 349 1.60 3.42 41.75
N ASN A 350 0.88 2.65 42.57
CA ASN A 350 0.34 3.09 43.85
C ASN A 350 -0.10 1.84 44.62
N GLY A 351 0.70 1.44 45.59
CA GLY A 351 0.45 0.29 46.45
C GLY A 351 1.70 -0.13 47.21
N GLY A 352 2.26 0.78 48.00
CA GLY A 352 3.47 0.50 48.78
C GLY A 352 3.88 1.62 49.73
N LYS A 353 2.92 2.35 50.31
CA LYS A 353 3.13 3.00 51.60
C LYS A 353 2.56 2.05 52.64
N ASN A 354 3.42 1.39 53.39
CA ASN A 354 3.14 0.97 54.75
C ASN A 354 4.42 1.09 55.58
N SER A 355 4.30 1.99 56.55
CA SER A 355 5.11 2.23 57.72
C SER A 355 5.33 0.98 58.57
N VAL A 356 6.55 0.79 59.06
CA VAL A 356 6.79 0.26 60.41
C VAL A 356 7.88 1.11 61.07
N GLU A 357 7.45 1.84 62.11
CA GLU A 357 8.27 2.49 63.13
C GLU A 357 8.94 1.47 64.08
N LYS A 358 10.05 1.94 64.71
CA LYS A 358 10.58 1.55 66.04
C LYS A 358 11.30 0.19 66.11
N GLN A 359 12.54 0.05 66.59
CA GLN A 359 13.16 0.54 67.84
C GLN A 359 14.69 0.30 67.86
N GLN A 360 15.45 1.18 68.56
CA GLN A 360 16.62 0.95 69.46
C GLN A 360 17.72 -0.06 69.05
N GLY A 361 19.03 0.19 69.13
CA GLY A 361 19.87 1.21 69.76
C GLY A 361 21.31 0.66 69.89
N ILE A 362 22.26 1.52 70.34
CA ILE A 362 23.63 1.18 70.83
C ILE A 362 24.64 0.90 69.67
N LYS A 363 25.78 1.59 69.49
CA LYS A 363 26.85 1.98 70.43
C LYS A 363 27.75 3.09 69.81
N GLN A 364 28.17 4.05 70.64
CA GLN A 364 29.36 4.90 70.44
C GLN A 364 30.66 4.13 70.75
N LEU A 365 31.81 4.79 70.46
CA LEU A 365 33.25 4.44 70.64
C LEU A 365 33.89 4.02 69.31
N ASN A 366 35.00 4.53 68.78
CA ASN A 366 36.05 5.52 69.10
C ASN A 366 36.51 6.07 67.72
N THR A 367 37.10 7.24 67.49
CA THR A 367 38.27 7.91 68.11
C THR A 367 38.33 9.32 67.52
#